data_AF-A0A067F538-F1
#
_entry.id   AF-A0A067F538-F1
#
_cell.length_a   1.000
_cell.length_b   1.000
_cell.length_c   1.000
_cell.angle_alpha   90.00
_cell.angle_beta   90.00
_cell.angle_gamma   90.00
#
_symmetry.space_group_name_H-M   'P 1'
#
loop_
_entity.id
_entity.type
_entity.pdbx_description
1 polymer ?
#
loop_
_entity_poly.entity_id
_entity_poly.type
_entity_poly.pdbx_seq_one_letter_code
_entity_poly.pdbx_strand_id
1 'polypeptide(L)'
;LLLAARFSLLVSFITSVRGIDATNRVLNVKDFGAVADGITDDSKAFDTSWREAWNWDGIKGTVLVPPGKYLVSFAEFEGPCKASISFQLQGLLDLFSIDTSLSLAKGTFHGQGETAWPLNQCHKNSDCQLPTPIRFNFLNDSTITGIKSVDSRYFHINILGCYNLKLNDLKITAHADSSKDILVSEVFCGPGQGISVGSLGKGIKDEEVVGLTVRNCTFTCTSNGVRVKTWPDSHIGIASNFTFEDIVMNNVENPIVIDQLYCPYNKCNIKPKDSMPNIEIGNRNLVYNGVNVKVEGPETTSLCSNVKPTLFGKQIPATCV
;
A
#
# COMPACT_ATOMS: atom_id res chain seq x y z
N LEU A 1 -13.09 12.50 -90.69
CA LEU A 1 -13.60 11.52 -89.70
C LEU A 1 -12.81 11.72 -88.41
N LEU A 2 -13.53 11.90 -87.30
CA LEU A 2 -13.03 12.39 -86.02
C LEU A 2 -12.10 11.40 -85.29
N LEU A 3 -10.99 11.90 -84.74
CA LEU A 3 -10.23 11.24 -83.66
C LEU A 3 -11.02 11.38 -82.35
N ALA A 4 -11.47 10.26 -81.79
CA ALA A 4 -12.06 10.21 -80.46
C ALA A 4 -10.96 10.08 -79.39
N ALA A 5 -10.70 11.17 -78.67
CA ALA A 5 -9.89 11.15 -77.45
C ALA A 5 -10.72 10.55 -76.30
N ARG A 6 -10.27 9.40 -75.75
CA ARG A 6 -10.86 8.82 -74.55
C ARG A 6 -10.27 9.51 -73.31
N PHE A 7 -11.06 10.36 -72.66
CA PHE A 7 -10.77 10.85 -71.31
C PHE A 7 -11.01 9.70 -70.31
N SER A 8 -9.94 9.20 -69.70
CA SER A 8 -10.02 8.26 -68.57
C SER A 8 -10.09 9.09 -67.28
N LEU A 9 -11.27 9.14 -66.66
CA LEU A 9 -11.48 9.75 -65.34
C LEU A 9 -10.88 8.83 -64.28
N LEU A 10 -9.70 9.19 -63.76
CA LEU A 10 -9.15 8.61 -62.54
C LEU A 10 -9.96 9.17 -61.35
N VAL A 11 -10.96 8.43 -60.89
CA VAL A 11 -11.60 8.70 -59.61
C VAL A 11 -10.65 8.22 -58.52
N SER A 12 -9.87 9.15 -57.97
CA SER A 12 -9.09 8.90 -56.76
C SER A 12 -10.05 8.67 -55.61
N PHE A 13 -10.22 7.41 -55.20
CA PHE A 13 -10.77 7.10 -53.89
C PHE A 13 -9.74 7.58 -52.85
N ILE A 14 -9.94 8.80 -52.35
CA ILE A 14 -9.36 9.22 -51.09
C ILE A 14 -10.03 8.33 -50.03
N THR A 15 -9.41 7.20 -49.72
CA THR A 15 -9.68 6.55 -48.44
C THR A 15 -9.27 7.60 -47.40
N SER A 16 -10.25 8.13 -46.68
CA SER A 16 -9.93 8.90 -45.49
C SER A 16 -9.17 7.95 -44.58
N VAL A 17 -7.84 8.08 -44.56
CA VAL A 17 -7.06 7.55 -43.44
C VAL A 17 -7.65 8.30 -42.26
N ARG A 18 -8.49 7.63 -41.48
CA ARG A 18 -8.85 8.11 -40.15
C ARG A 18 -7.50 8.32 -39.49
N GLY A 19 -7.13 9.58 -39.26
CA GLY A 19 -6.00 9.90 -38.43
C GLY A 19 -6.20 9.10 -37.15
N ILE A 20 -5.36 8.09 -36.94
CA ILE A 20 -5.29 7.42 -35.66
C ILE A 20 -4.79 8.52 -34.72
N ASP A 21 -5.70 9.03 -33.89
CA ASP A 21 -5.37 9.98 -32.86
C ASP A 21 -4.27 9.35 -31.99
N ALA A 22 -3.05 9.85 -32.13
CA ALA A 22 -1.83 9.26 -31.61
C ALA A 22 -1.56 9.67 -30.16
N THR A 23 -2.59 9.68 -29.30
CA THR A 23 -2.48 10.32 -27.98
C THR A 23 -2.70 9.42 -26.76
N ASN A 24 -3.22 8.19 -26.87
CA ASN A 24 -3.11 7.19 -25.78
C ASN A 24 -3.56 5.80 -26.26
N ARG A 25 -2.70 4.79 -26.23
CA ARG A 25 -3.13 3.39 -26.53
C ARG A 25 -3.87 2.81 -25.34
N VAL A 26 -4.96 2.09 -25.56
CA VAL A 26 -5.72 1.40 -24.50
C VAL A 26 -5.88 -0.06 -24.88
N LEU A 27 -5.47 -0.98 -24.00
CA LEU A 27 -5.71 -2.42 -24.11
C LEU A 27 -6.70 -2.84 -23.03
N ASN A 28 -7.84 -3.38 -23.43
CA ASN A 28 -8.83 -3.90 -22.49
C ASN A 28 -8.62 -5.40 -22.30
N VAL A 29 -8.48 -5.86 -21.05
CA VAL A 29 -8.24 -7.29 -20.75
C VAL A 29 -9.36 -8.21 -21.27
N LYS A 30 -10.58 -7.69 -21.47
CA LYS A 30 -11.69 -8.45 -22.06
C LYS A 30 -11.47 -8.79 -23.53
N ASP A 31 -10.70 -8.00 -24.27
CA ASP A 31 -10.34 -8.29 -25.66
C ASP A 31 -9.40 -9.51 -25.76
N PHE A 32 -8.80 -9.90 -24.63
CA PHE A 32 -7.93 -11.07 -24.47
C PHE A 32 -8.64 -12.27 -23.80
N GLY A 33 -9.96 -12.19 -23.63
CA GLY A 33 -10.78 -13.30 -23.14
C GLY A 33 -11.06 -13.29 -21.63
N ALA A 34 -10.80 -12.20 -20.91
CA ALA A 34 -11.22 -12.08 -19.52
C ALA A 34 -12.76 -12.09 -19.39
N VAL A 35 -13.29 -12.94 -18.52
CA VAL A 35 -14.74 -13.18 -18.35
C VAL A 35 -15.33 -12.28 -17.27
N ALA A 36 -14.61 -12.07 -16.16
CA ALA A 36 -15.05 -11.24 -15.04
C ALA A 36 -16.31 -11.74 -14.30
N ASP A 37 -16.46 -13.06 -14.15
CA ASP A 37 -17.55 -13.72 -13.42
C ASP A 37 -17.18 -14.12 -11.97
N GLY A 38 -15.92 -13.94 -11.57
CA GLY A 38 -15.38 -14.32 -10.27
C GLY A 38 -15.19 -15.83 -10.08
N ILE A 39 -15.29 -16.62 -11.15
CA ILE A 39 -15.22 -18.09 -11.14
C ILE A 39 -14.19 -18.58 -12.15
N THR A 40 -14.20 -18.02 -13.36
CA THR A 40 -13.26 -18.33 -14.44
C THR A 40 -11.90 -17.71 -14.13
N ASP A 41 -10.83 -18.49 -14.23
CA ASP A 41 -9.47 -17.99 -14.05
C ASP A 41 -9.06 -17.08 -15.23
N ASP A 42 -9.00 -15.78 -14.96
CA ASP A 42 -8.68 -14.74 -15.92
C ASP A 42 -7.17 -14.51 -16.07
N SER A 43 -6.30 -15.22 -15.32
CA SER A 43 -4.84 -15.04 -15.32
C SER A 43 -4.22 -14.95 -16.71
N LYS A 44 -4.65 -15.80 -17.66
CA LYS A 44 -4.13 -15.82 -19.03
C LYS A 44 -4.41 -14.52 -19.79
N ALA A 45 -5.60 -13.95 -19.62
CA ALA A 45 -5.97 -12.70 -20.28
C ALA A 45 -5.13 -11.53 -19.75
N PHE A 46 -4.87 -11.52 -18.44
CA PHE A 46 -4.02 -10.53 -17.79
C PHE A 46 -2.56 -10.63 -18.27
N ASP A 47 -1.96 -11.84 -18.27
CA ASP A 47 -0.60 -12.05 -18.78
C ASP A 47 -0.47 -11.65 -20.25
N THR A 48 -1.42 -12.07 -21.10
CA THR A 48 -1.38 -11.79 -22.54
C THR A 48 -1.48 -10.29 -22.82
N SER A 49 -2.44 -9.60 -22.19
CA SER A 49 -2.61 -8.16 -22.36
C SER A 49 -1.40 -7.36 -21.86
N TRP A 50 -0.76 -7.81 -20.76
CA TRP A 50 0.44 -7.18 -20.23
C TRP A 50 1.63 -7.36 -21.17
N ARG A 51 1.87 -8.58 -21.69
CA ARG A 51 2.93 -8.85 -22.66
C ARG A 51 2.79 -8.02 -23.93
N GLU A 52 1.56 -7.76 -24.37
CA GLU A 52 1.34 -6.87 -25.52
C GLU A 52 1.69 -5.41 -25.19
N ALA A 53 1.27 -4.92 -24.02
CA ALA A 53 1.60 -3.58 -23.55
C ALA A 53 3.12 -3.39 -23.36
N TRP A 54 3.80 -4.39 -22.81
CA TRP A 54 5.25 -4.40 -22.58
C TRP A 54 6.07 -4.21 -23.87
N ASN A 55 5.53 -4.64 -25.01
CA ASN A 55 6.16 -4.47 -26.32
C ASN A 55 5.96 -3.06 -26.93
N TRP A 56 5.23 -2.16 -26.28
CA TRP A 56 5.11 -0.77 -26.74
C TRP A 56 6.42 -0.02 -26.56
N ASP A 57 6.72 0.84 -27.53
CA ASP A 57 7.94 1.65 -27.56
C ASP A 57 7.57 3.13 -27.70
N GLY A 58 8.07 3.97 -26.78
CA GLY A 58 7.92 5.44 -26.78
C GLY A 58 6.51 6.01 -26.58
N ILE A 59 5.45 5.23 -26.76
CA ILE A 59 4.05 5.69 -26.70
C ILE A 59 3.43 5.35 -25.35
N LYS A 60 2.89 6.36 -24.66
CA LYS A 60 2.10 6.15 -23.43
C LYS A 60 0.86 5.31 -23.73
N GLY A 61 0.53 4.41 -22.82
CA GLY A 61 -0.70 3.64 -22.95
C GLY A 61 -1.21 3.07 -21.64
N THR A 62 -2.41 2.51 -21.70
CA THR A 62 -3.18 2.02 -20.56
C THR A 62 -3.58 0.57 -20.77
N VAL A 63 -3.30 -0.29 -19.80
CA VAL A 63 -3.96 -1.59 -19.67
C VAL A 63 -5.18 -1.38 -18.77
N LEU A 64 -6.38 -1.54 -19.33
CA LEU A 64 -7.65 -1.29 -18.68
C LEU A 64 -8.27 -2.61 -18.23
N VAL A 65 -8.57 -2.70 -16.94
CA VAL A 65 -9.42 -3.74 -16.36
C VAL A 65 -10.78 -3.11 -16.02
N PRO A 66 -11.81 -3.33 -16.85
CA PRO A 66 -13.11 -2.70 -16.65
C PRO A 66 -13.84 -3.29 -15.41
N PRO A 67 -14.93 -2.67 -14.94
CA PRO A 67 -15.70 -3.19 -13.81
C PRO A 67 -16.13 -4.65 -14.00
N GLY A 68 -16.02 -5.43 -12.93
CA GLY A 68 -16.27 -6.87 -12.91
C GLY A 68 -15.55 -7.54 -11.73
N LYS A 69 -15.84 -8.81 -11.47
CA LYS A 69 -15.12 -9.63 -10.49
C LYS A 69 -14.23 -10.61 -11.24
N TYR A 70 -12.93 -10.52 -11.06
CA TYR A 70 -11.96 -11.33 -11.81
C TYR A 70 -11.27 -12.27 -10.83
N LEU A 71 -11.30 -13.58 -11.10
CA LEU A 71 -10.48 -14.54 -10.36
C LEU A 71 -9.13 -14.62 -11.07
N VAL A 72 -8.05 -14.27 -10.36
CA VAL A 72 -6.70 -14.29 -10.92
C VAL A 72 -5.81 -15.10 -9.98
N SER A 73 -5.50 -16.32 -10.39
CA SER A 73 -4.66 -17.23 -9.60
C SER A 73 -3.24 -16.68 -9.46
N PHE A 74 -2.65 -16.24 -10.56
CA PHE A 74 -1.33 -15.61 -10.57
C PHE A 74 -1.24 -14.61 -11.71
N ALA A 75 -0.65 -13.45 -11.45
CA ALA A 75 -0.28 -12.51 -12.49
C ALA A 75 1.09 -11.91 -12.15
N GLU A 76 1.99 -11.95 -13.13
CA GLU A 76 3.30 -11.33 -13.03
C GLU A 76 3.39 -10.26 -14.11
N PHE A 77 3.64 -9.04 -13.67
CA PHE A 77 3.78 -7.91 -14.56
C PHE A 77 5.24 -7.48 -14.58
N GLU A 78 5.98 -8.12 -15.48
CA GLU A 78 7.41 -7.92 -15.67
C GLU A 78 7.73 -6.54 -16.28
N GLY A 79 8.92 -6.06 -15.95
CA GLY A 79 9.56 -4.87 -16.48
C GLY A 79 11.08 -5.08 -16.63
N PRO A 80 11.84 -4.02 -17.00
CA PRO A 80 11.39 -2.66 -17.24
C PRO A 80 10.59 -2.51 -18.55
N CYS A 81 9.64 -1.57 -18.58
CA CYS A 81 8.85 -1.27 -19.77
C CYS A 81 9.56 -0.23 -20.66
N LYS A 82 9.52 -0.40 -21.99
CA LYS A 82 10.08 0.57 -22.96
C LYS A 82 9.18 1.80 -23.14
N ALA A 83 7.92 1.67 -22.77
CA ALA A 83 6.93 2.73 -22.75
C ALA A 83 6.42 2.98 -21.33
N SER A 84 5.88 4.17 -21.09
CA SER A 84 5.14 4.46 -19.86
C SER A 84 3.74 3.85 -19.94
N ILE A 85 3.53 2.78 -19.18
CA ILE A 85 2.28 2.02 -19.12
C ILE A 85 1.56 2.32 -17.81
N SER A 86 0.28 2.66 -17.90
CA SER A 86 -0.62 2.76 -16.74
C SER A 86 -1.51 1.52 -16.67
N PHE A 87 -1.56 0.85 -15.52
CA PHE A 87 -2.53 -0.22 -15.29
C PHE A 87 -3.71 0.34 -14.51
N GLN A 88 -4.88 0.38 -15.14
CA GLN A 88 -6.09 0.95 -14.58
C GLN A 88 -7.06 -0.15 -14.18
N LEU A 89 -7.13 -0.44 -12.88
CA LEU A 89 -8.05 -1.44 -12.34
C LEU A 89 -9.33 -0.78 -11.83
N GLN A 90 -10.44 -1.04 -12.53
CA GLN A 90 -11.79 -0.56 -12.16
C GLN A 90 -12.65 -1.67 -11.52
N GLY A 91 -12.16 -2.92 -11.51
CA GLY A 91 -12.85 -4.09 -10.96
C GLY A 91 -12.33 -4.55 -9.60
N LEU A 92 -12.85 -5.71 -9.17
CA LEU A 92 -12.40 -6.49 -8.01
C LEU A 92 -11.55 -7.67 -8.50
N LEU A 93 -10.33 -7.80 -8.00
CA LEU A 93 -9.47 -8.96 -8.24
C LEU A 93 -9.49 -9.88 -7.01
N ASP A 94 -10.03 -11.08 -7.15
CA ASP A 94 -9.83 -12.18 -6.18
C ASP A 94 -8.49 -12.85 -6.50
N LEU A 95 -7.51 -12.72 -5.60
CA LEU A 95 -6.10 -12.98 -5.93
C LEU A 95 -5.47 -14.07 -5.10
N PHE A 96 -4.58 -14.86 -5.70
CA PHE A 96 -3.61 -15.68 -4.98
C PHE A 96 -2.28 -14.93 -4.76
N SER A 97 -1.68 -14.39 -5.83
CA SER A 97 -0.48 -13.52 -5.76
C SER A 97 -0.35 -12.66 -7.02
N ILE A 98 -0.01 -11.38 -6.87
CA ILE A 98 0.44 -10.51 -7.95
C ILE A 98 1.85 -10.01 -7.67
N ASP A 99 2.76 -10.18 -8.63
CA ASP A 99 4.09 -9.57 -8.60
C ASP A 99 4.16 -8.52 -9.69
N THR A 100 4.54 -7.30 -9.34
CA THR A 100 4.45 -6.19 -10.29
C THR A 100 5.57 -5.19 -10.18
N SER A 101 6.06 -4.84 -11.37
CA SER A 101 7.05 -3.81 -11.62
C SER A 101 6.47 -2.66 -12.48
N LEU A 102 5.22 -2.25 -12.22
CA LEU A 102 4.57 -1.08 -12.86
C LEU A 102 3.85 -0.10 -11.89
N SER A 103 3.43 1.06 -12.45
CA SER A 103 2.61 2.08 -11.78
C SER A 103 1.10 1.79 -11.88
N LEU A 104 0.44 1.50 -10.75
CA LEU A 104 -0.97 1.09 -10.66
C LEU A 104 -1.92 2.24 -10.32
N ALA A 105 -3.06 2.30 -11.02
CA ALA A 105 -4.10 3.28 -10.77
C ALA A 105 -5.45 2.61 -10.47
N LYS A 106 -5.90 2.80 -9.22
CA LYS A 106 -7.22 2.45 -8.69
C LYS A 106 -7.46 0.93 -8.63
N GLY A 107 -8.47 0.51 -7.88
CA GLY A 107 -8.96 -0.87 -7.88
C GLY A 107 -8.93 -1.57 -6.52
N THR A 108 -9.60 -2.71 -6.42
CA THR A 108 -9.70 -3.48 -5.18
C THR A 108 -9.10 -4.88 -5.37
N PHE A 109 -8.18 -5.23 -4.49
CA PHE A 109 -7.46 -6.50 -4.44
C PHE A 109 -7.99 -7.26 -3.22
N HIS A 110 -8.69 -8.36 -3.44
CA HIS A 110 -9.26 -9.21 -2.38
C HIS A 110 -8.40 -10.47 -2.22
N GLY A 111 -7.73 -10.58 -1.08
CA GLY A 111 -6.77 -11.65 -0.80
C GLY A 111 -7.39 -12.94 -0.30
N GLN A 112 -8.72 -13.01 -0.09
CA GLN A 112 -9.42 -14.22 0.38
C GLN A 112 -8.84 -14.81 1.68
N GLY A 113 -8.51 -13.94 2.63
CA GLY A 113 -7.90 -14.31 3.90
C GLY A 113 -8.75 -15.22 4.78
N GLU A 114 -10.08 -15.13 4.69
CA GLU A 114 -11.03 -15.90 5.50
C GLU A 114 -10.79 -17.43 5.46
N THR A 115 -10.38 -17.95 4.31
CA THR A 115 -10.06 -19.39 4.16
C THR A 115 -8.69 -19.76 4.74
N ALA A 116 -7.79 -18.80 4.90
CA ALA A 116 -6.41 -19.02 5.33
C ALA A 116 -6.20 -18.74 6.82
N TRP A 117 -6.90 -17.76 7.40
CA TRP A 117 -6.72 -17.34 8.79
C TRP A 117 -6.90 -18.46 9.81
N PRO A 118 -7.92 -19.36 9.71
CA PRO A 118 -8.09 -20.45 10.67
C PRO A 118 -6.95 -21.48 10.66
N LEU A 119 -6.20 -21.53 9.56
CA LEU A 119 -5.10 -22.46 9.34
C LEU A 119 -3.73 -21.82 9.59
N ASN A 120 -3.68 -20.52 9.89
CA ASN A 120 -2.44 -19.78 10.07
C ASN A 120 -1.76 -20.13 11.40
N GLN A 121 -0.61 -20.80 11.33
CA GLN A 121 0.21 -21.18 12.49
C GLN A 121 1.49 -20.36 12.64
N CYS A 122 1.60 -19.20 11.98
CA CYS A 122 2.81 -18.37 12.02
C CYS A 122 3.18 -17.86 13.43
N HIS A 123 2.24 -17.88 14.38
CA HIS A 123 2.50 -17.59 15.80
C HIS A 123 3.25 -18.72 16.55
N LYS A 124 3.30 -19.94 15.98
CA LYS A 124 3.98 -21.11 16.58
C LYS A 124 5.26 -21.50 15.85
N ASN A 125 5.40 -21.12 14.59
CA ASN A 125 6.52 -21.51 13.75
C ASN A 125 7.12 -20.28 13.07
N SER A 126 8.37 -19.98 13.37
CA SER A 126 9.14 -18.89 12.76
C SER A 126 9.37 -19.06 11.26
N ASP A 127 9.27 -20.30 10.73
CA ASP A 127 9.45 -20.62 9.31
C ASP A 127 8.13 -20.61 8.51
N CYS A 128 7.07 -20.05 9.08
CA CYS A 128 5.77 -19.97 8.43
C CYS A 128 5.76 -18.95 7.30
N GLN A 129 5.42 -19.39 6.09
CA GLN A 129 5.34 -18.53 4.91
C GLN A 129 4.01 -18.74 4.19
N LEU A 130 3.18 -17.69 4.16
CA LEU A 130 1.91 -17.65 3.45
C LEU A 130 1.99 -16.69 2.26
N PRO A 131 1.20 -16.90 1.19
CA PRO A 131 1.27 -16.06 0.00
C PRO A 131 0.77 -14.64 0.29
N THR A 132 1.59 -13.66 -0.07
CA THR A 132 1.26 -12.23 -0.04
C THR A 132 0.57 -11.86 -1.36
N PRO A 133 -0.70 -11.40 -1.35
CA PRO A 133 -1.48 -11.16 -2.55
C PRO A 133 -0.92 -10.08 -3.46
N ILE A 134 -0.16 -9.10 -2.95
CA ILE A 134 0.38 -7.97 -3.72
C ILE A 134 1.86 -7.80 -3.42
N ARG A 135 2.72 -7.82 -4.44
CA ARG A 135 4.17 -7.58 -4.32
C ARG A 135 4.61 -6.51 -5.30
N PHE A 136 5.24 -5.47 -4.80
CA PHE A 136 5.89 -4.41 -5.56
C PHE A 136 7.40 -4.63 -5.49
N ASN A 137 7.97 -5.18 -6.55
CA ASN A 137 9.38 -5.55 -6.57
C ASN A 137 10.13 -4.68 -7.58
N PHE A 138 11.25 -4.09 -7.14
CA PHE A 138 12.22 -3.36 -7.96
C PHE A 138 11.64 -2.19 -8.79
N LEU A 139 10.56 -1.57 -8.30
CA LEU A 139 9.96 -0.37 -8.90
C LEU A 139 10.85 0.87 -8.74
N ASN A 140 11.14 1.56 -9.83
CA ASN A 140 11.82 2.86 -9.84
C ASN A 140 10.87 3.96 -10.34
N ASP A 141 10.92 5.14 -9.73
CA ASP A 141 10.21 6.37 -10.16
C ASP A 141 8.72 6.16 -10.46
N SER A 142 8.06 5.32 -9.63
CA SER A 142 6.71 4.83 -9.88
C SER A 142 5.69 5.46 -8.93
N THR A 143 4.44 5.58 -9.38
CA THR A 143 3.33 6.07 -8.55
C THR A 143 2.17 5.09 -8.60
N ILE A 144 1.72 4.65 -7.44
CA ILE A 144 0.52 3.83 -7.25
C ILE A 144 -0.52 4.68 -6.55
N THR A 145 -1.75 4.73 -7.05
CA THR A 145 -2.79 5.62 -6.51
C THR A 145 -4.15 4.95 -6.41
N GLY A 146 -4.85 5.07 -5.28
CA GLY A 146 -6.27 4.73 -5.15
C GLY A 146 -6.58 3.23 -5.04
N ILE A 147 -5.61 2.41 -4.64
CA ILE A 147 -5.78 0.96 -4.52
C ILE A 147 -6.35 0.59 -3.14
N LYS A 148 -7.14 -0.48 -3.10
CA LYS A 148 -7.66 -1.09 -1.87
C LYS A 148 -7.16 -2.52 -1.76
N SER A 149 -6.56 -2.90 -0.63
CA SER A 149 -6.20 -4.29 -0.32
C SER A 149 -7.12 -4.79 0.79
N VAL A 150 -7.86 -5.86 0.51
CA VAL A 150 -8.92 -6.40 1.36
C VAL A 150 -8.61 -7.85 1.70
N ASP A 151 -8.72 -8.22 2.98
CA ASP A 151 -8.66 -9.59 3.49
C ASP A 151 -7.50 -10.41 2.93
N SER A 152 -6.25 -10.02 3.24
CA SER A 152 -5.08 -10.79 2.83
C SER A 152 -4.95 -12.11 3.59
N ARG A 153 -4.37 -13.15 2.96
CA ARG A 153 -3.98 -14.41 3.64
C ARG A 153 -2.79 -14.25 4.58
N TYR A 154 -1.98 -13.22 4.35
CA TYR A 154 -0.79 -12.90 5.15
C TYR A 154 -0.54 -11.38 5.11
N PHE A 155 0.62 -10.92 4.63
CA PHE A 155 0.84 -9.50 4.38
C PHE A 155 -0.06 -8.99 3.25
N HIS A 156 -0.60 -7.78 3.38
CA HIS A 156 -1.43 -7.17 2.32
C HIS A 156 -0.62 -6.77 1.10
N ILE A 157 0.58 -6.20 1.31
CA ILE A 157 1.48 -5.70 0.28
C ILE A 157 2.92 -5.97 0.73
N ASN A 158 3.74 -6.55 -0.14
CA ASN A 158 5.19 -6.62 -0.03
C ASN A 158 5.83 -5.55 -0.91
N ILE A 159 6.86 -4.85 -0.44
CA ILE A 159 7.61 -3.86 -1.23
C ILE A 159 9.08 -4.21 -1.09
N LEU A 160 9.76 -4.52 -2.20
CA LEU A 160 11.15 -4.98 -2.18
C LEU A 160 11.97 -4.24 -3.23
N GLY A 161 13.09 -3.64 -2.80
CA GLY A 161 14.07 -3.06 -3.73
C GLY A 161 13.55 -1.89 -4.59
N CYS A 162 12.48 -1.22 -4.17
CA CYS A 162 11.91 -0.08 -4.88
C CYS A 162 12.64 1.24 -4.58
N TYR A 163 12.78 2.12 -5.57
CA TYR A 163 13.36 3.46 -5.44
C TYR A 163 12.39 4.55 -5.91
N ASN A 164 12.19 5.61 -5.12
CA ASN A 164 11.26 6.71 -5.42
C ASN A 164 9.82 6.25 -5.76
N LEU A 165 9.32 5.23 -5.04
CA LEU A 165 7.94 4.75 -5.15
C LEU A 165 6.99 5.63 -4.33
N LYS A 166 5.92 6.12 -4.95
CA LYS A 166 4.86 6.89 -4.28
C LYS A 166 3.57 6.07 -4.19
N LEU A 167 3.05 5.87 -2.98
CA LEU A 167 1.74 5.25 -2.74
C LEU A 167 0.76 6.32 -2.26
N ASN A 168 -0.24 6.66 -3.06
CA ASN A 168 -1.27 7.64 -2.73
C ASN A 168 -2.63 6.97 -2.56
N ASP A 169 -3.44 7.40 -1.60
CA ASP A 169 -4.83 6.91 -1.43
C ASP A 169 -4.93 5.36 -1.36
N LEU A 170 -4.01 4.74 -0.61
CA LEU A 170 -4.03 3.31 -0.31
C LEU A 170 -4.98 3.03 0.86
N LYS A 171 -5.93 2.13 0.68
CA LYS A 171 -6.78 1.62 1.76
C LYS A 171 -6.48 0.14 2.02
N ILE A 172 -6.18 -0.22 3.25
CA ILE A 172 -5.99 -1.61 3.68
C ILE A 172 -7.11 -1.96 4.66
N THR A 173 -7.77 -3.10 4.46
CA THR A 173 -8.78 -3.63 5.38
C THR A 173 -8.61 -5.13 5.52
N ALA A 174 -8.49 -5.63 6.74
CA ALA A 174 -8.69 -7.04 7.06
C ALA A 174 -9.93 -7.12 7.95
N HIS A 175 -10.91 -7.90 7.54
CA HIS A 175 -12.15 -8.14 8.28
C HIS A 175 -12.04 -9.32 9.24
N ALA A 176 -10.82 -9.83 9.48
CA ALA A 176 -10.57 -10.67 10.64
C ALA A 176 -10.78 -9.84 11.91
N ASP A 177 -11.36 -10.44 12.95
CA ASP A 177 -11.78 -9.79 14.20
C ASP A 177 -10.63 -9.19 15.05
N SER A 178 -9.40 -9.03 14.52
CA SER A 178 -8.27 -8.32 15.14
C SER A 178 -7.09 -8.23 14.17
N SER A 179 -6.21 -7.22 14.32
CA SER A 179 -4.96 -7.12 13.55
C SER A 179 -3.80 -7.60 14.41
N LYS A 180 -3.26 -8.79 14.10
CA LYS A 180 -2.22 -9.48 14.88
C LYS A 180 -0.98 -9.75 14.04
N ASP A 181 0.20 -9.74 14.66
CA ASP A 181 1.48 -10.14 14.05
C ASP A 181 1.82 -9.37 12.75
N ILE A 182 1.80 -8.04 12.84
CA ILE A 182 1.99 -7.13 11.70
C ILE A 182 3.47 -6.80 11.57
N LEU A 183 4.07 -7.01 10.40
CA LEU A 183 5.43 -6.57 10.10
C LEU A 183 5.43 -5.49 9.02
N VAL A 184 6.05 -4.35 9.31
CA VAL A 184 6.39 -3.31 8.35
C VAL A 184 7.91 -3.23 8.28
N SER A 185 8.51 -3.55 7.14
CA SER A 185 9.96 -3.47 7.01
C SER A 185 10.45 -2.94 5.69
N GLU A 186 11.67 -2.39 5.67
CA GLU A 186 12.35 -1.92 4.44
C GLU A 186 11.61 -0.78 3.72
N VAL A 187 10.91 0.06 4.49
CA VAL A 187 10.12 1.18 3.97
C VAL A 187 10.89 2.49 4.07
N PHE A 188 11.02 3.22 2.95
CA PHE A 188 11.33 4.65 2.94
C PHE A 188 10.03 5.46 2.93
N CYS A 189 9.79 6.27 3.96
CA CYS A 189 8.56 7.04 4.14
C CYS A 189 8.87 8.54 4.17
N GLY A 190 8.39 9.30 3.19
CA GLY A 190 8.62 10.74 3.18
C GLY A 190 8.44 11.42 1.82
N PRO A 191 8.06 12.72 1.78
CA PRO A 191 7.46 13.50 2.88
C PRO A 191 6.02 13.05 3.18
N GLY A 192 5.44 13.44 4.33
CA GLY A 192 4.07 13.04 4.70
C GLY A 192 3.83 12.93 6.21
N GLN A 193 2.90 12.07 6.65
CA GLN A 193 2.52 11.95 8.07
C GLN A 193 3.24 10.83 8.86
N GLY A 194 4.12 10.06 8.21
CA GLY A 194 4.72 8.85 8.80
C GLY A 194 3.78 7.65 8.82
N ILE A 195 4.13 6.64 9.62
CA ILE A 195 3.26 5.50 9.91
C ILE A 195 2.30 5.89 11.03
N SER A 196 0.99 5.63 10.86
CA SER A 196 -0.01 5.87 11.90
C SER A 196 -0.79 4.60 12.21
N VAL A 197 -0.90 4.26 13.50
CA VAL A 197 -1.76 3.19 14.04
C VAL A 197 -3.00 3.84 14.68
N GLY A 198 -4.19 3.48 14.23
CA GLY A 198 -5.46 4.05 14.68
C GLY A 198 -6.09 5.08 13.73
N SER A 199 -7.14 5.80 14.13
CA SER A 199 -7.68 5.91 15.50
C SER A 199 -8.33 4.62 15.98
N LEU A 200 -7.96 4.15 17.17
CA LEU A 200 -8.52 2.95 17.80
C LEU A 200 -9.47 3.32 18.94
N GLY A 201 -10.49 2.49 19.17
CA GLY A 201 -11.31 2.53 20.39
C GLY A 201 -12.40 3.60 20.43
N LYS A 202 -12.90 4.05 19.27
CA LYS A 202 -14.10 4.93 19.19
C LYS A 202 -15.36 4.21 19.65
N GLY A 203 -15.40 2.89 19.53
CA GLY A 203 -16.54 2.05 19.92
C GLY A 203 -16.15 0.93 20.89
N ILE A 204 -17.13 0.47 21.68
CA ILE A 204 -16.97 -0.66 22.64
C ILE A 204 -16.63 -1.98 21.92
N LYS A 205 -16.89 -2.07 20.61
CA LYS A 205 -16.59 -3.23 19.76
C LYS A 205 -15.39 -3.02 18.84
N ASP A 206 -14.64 -1.92 19.00
CA ASP A 206 -13.39 -1.82 18.25
C ASP A 206 -12.46 -2.93 18.75
N GLU A 207 -11.75 -3.59 17.85
CA GLU A 207 -10.94 -4.76 18.17
C GLU A 207 -9.47 -4.39 18.36
N GLU A 208 -8.71 -5.29 19.00
CA GLU A 208 -7.32 -5.06 19.37
C GLU A 208 -6.34 -5.10 18.17
N VAL A 209 -5.26 -4.33 18.30
CA VAL A 209 -4.05 -4.44 17.47
C VAL A 209 -2.92 -4.98 18.33
N VAL A 210 -2.40 -6.16 17.99
CA VAL A 210 -1.38 -6.86 18.80
C VAL A 210 -0.18 -7.25 17.95
N GLY A 211 1.04 -7.05 18.42
CA GLY A 211 2.22 -7.60 17.74
C GLY A 211 2.62 -6.87 16.46
N LEU A 212 2.66 -5.53 16.48
CA LEU A 212 3.20 -4.73 15.37
C LEU A 212 4.73 -4.63 15.49
N THR A 213 5.46 -4.93 14.42
CA THR A 213 6.90 -4.65 14.28
C THR A 213 7.11 -3.72 13.10
N VAL A 214 7.71 -2.55 13.32
CA VAL A 214 8.25 -1.69 12.25
C VAL A 214 9.76 -1.80 12.30
N ARG A 215 10.42 -2.35 11.27
CA ARG A 215 11.87 -2.56 11.28
C ARG A 215 12.60 -2.15 10.01
N ASN A 216 13.84 -1.72 10.11
CA ASN A 216 14.67 -1.39 8.94
C ASN A 216 13.99 -0.34 8.02
N CYS A 217 13.48 0.74 8.60
CA CYS A 217 12.72 1.76 7.89
C CYS A 217 13.44 3.11 7.92
N THR A 218 13.25 3.95 6.90
CA THR A 218 13.78 5.32 6.86
C THR A 218 12.66 6.33 6.67
N PHE A 219 12.50 7.28 7.57
CA PHE A 219 11.55 8.38 7.48
C PHE A 219 12.27 9.66 7.08
N THR A 220 11.76 10.42 6.11
CA THR A 220 12.39 11.68 5.67
C THR A 220 11.37 12.80 5.48
N CYS A 221 11.58 13.96 6.11
CA CYS A 221 10.71 15.14 5.98
C CYS A 221 9.21 14.83 6.25
N THR A 222 8.93 13.97 7.23
CA THR A 222 7.57 13.65 7.68
C THR A 222 7.19 14.42 8.93
N SER A 223 5.89 14.66 9.14
CA SER A 223 5.37 15.26 10.37
C SER A 223 5.48 14.30 11.56
N ASN A 224 5.46 12.99 11.33
CA ASN A 224 5.76 11.99 12.35
C ASN A 224 6.61 10.85 11.78
N GLY A 225 7.37 10.14 12.61
CA GLY A 225 7.97 8.86 12.23
C GLY A 225 6.91 7.76 12.38
N VAL A 226 6.58 7.42 13.63
CA VAL A 226 5.46 6.54 13.98
C VAL A 226 4.49 7.25 14.92
N ARG A 227 3.19 7.09 14.71
CA ARG A 227 2.15 7.69 15.55
C ARG A 227 1.07 6.68 15.93
N VAL A 228 0.74 6.54 17.20
CA VAL A 228 -0.39 5.73 17.68
C VAL A 228 -1.48 6.67 18.20
N LYS A 229 -2.74 6.45 17.78
CA LYS A 229 -3.89 7.28 18.15
C LYS A 229 -5.00 6.41 18.74
N THR A 230 -5.41 6.68 19.98
CA THR A 230 -6.57 6.03 20.62
C THR A 230 -7.55 7.06 21.15
N TRP A 231 -8.84 6.75 21.11
CA TRP A 231 -9.88 7.61 21.69
C TRP A 231 -9.80 7.61 23.23
N PRO A 232 -10.18 8.70 23.92
CA PRO A 232 -10.13 8.77 25.38
C PRO A 232 -10.91 7.67 26.12
N ASP A 233 -11.98 7.14 25.51
CA ASP A 233 -12.87 6.13 26.07
C ASP A 233 -12.57 4.69 25.60
N SER A 234 -11.42 4.48 24.96
CA SER A 234 -10.95 3.16 24.51
C SER A 234 -10.87 2.14 25.64
N HIS A 235 -11.10 0.86 25.34
CA HIS A 235 -10.94 -0.22 26.33
C HIS A 235 -9.46 -0.63 26.50
N ILE A 236 -9.15 -1.26 27.63
CA ILE A 236 -7.79 -1.72 27.97
C ILE A 236 -7.37 -2.82 27.00
N GLY A 237 -6.16 -2.74 26.44
CA GLY A 237 -5.61 -3.78 25.57
C GLY A 237 -5.86 -3.56 24.07
N ILE A 238 -6.54 -2.48 23.68
CA ILE A 238 -6.80 -2.13 22.27
C ILE A 238 -5.52 -2.08 21.41
N ALA A 239 -4.35 -1.84 22.01
CA ALA A 239 -3.06 -1.87 21.35
C ALA A 239 -1.99 -2.45 22.29
N SER A 240 -1.25 -3.46 21.86
CA SER A 240 -0.17 -4.06 22.67
C SER A 240 0.94 -4.71 21.85
N ASN A 241 2.11 -4.91 22.47
CA ASN A 241 3.27 -5.57 21.90
C ASN A 241 3.77 -4.93 20.59
N PHE A 242 4.07 -3.64 20.62
CA PHE A 242 4.60 -2.93 19.46
C PHE A 242 6.12 -2.82 19.53
N THR A 243 6.81 -3.09 18.44
CA THR A 243 8.27 -3.03 18.31
C THR A 243 8.66 -2.09 17.18
N PHE A 244 9.58 -1.17 17.44
CA PHE A 244 10.16 -0.25 16.45
C PHE A 244 11.68 -0.44 16.44
N GLU A 245 12.22 -1.00 15.36
CA GLU A 245 13.59 -1.51 15.30
C GLU A 245 14.36 -0.96 14.08
N ASP A 246 15.62 -0.58 14.23
CA ASP A 246 16.50 -0.19 13.12
C ASP A 246 15.85 0.89 12.21
N ILE A 247 15.39 1.98 12.82
CA ILE A 247 14.70 3.07 12.10
C ILE A 247 15.62 4.30 11.99
N VAL A 248 15.72 4.83 10.77
CA VAL A 248 16.40 6.10 10.46
C VAL A 248 15.35 7.20 10.28
N MET A 249 15.53 8.36 10.88
CA MET A 249 14.61 9.49 10.81
C MET A 249 15.36 10.78 10.42
N ASN A 250 15.19 11.21 9.19
CA ASN A 250 15.85 12.38 8.62
C ASN A 250 14.87 13.57 8.59
N ASN A 251 15.13 14.61 9.37
CA ASN A 251 14.29 15.82 9.39
C ASN A 251 12.79 15.52 9.62
N VAL A 252 12.50 14.59 10.52
CA VAL A 252 11.13 14.22 10.95
C VAL A 252 10.71 15.12 12.10
N GLU A 253 9.50 15.68 12.06
CA GLU A 253 9.06 16.64 13.10
C GLU A 253 8.81 15.94 14.45
N ASN A 254 8.07 14.82 14.46
CA ASN A 254 7.76 14.07 15.68
C ASN A 254 8.17 12.59 15.54
N PRO A 255 9.28 12.12 16.12
CA PRO A 255 9.80 10.77 15.86
C PRO A 255 8.80 9.66 16.19
N ILE A 256 8.39 9.53 17.46
CA ILE A 256 7.34 8.59 17.89
C ILE A 256 6.32 9.31 18.78
N VAL A 257 5.05 9.28 18.39
CA VAL A 257 3.94 9.96 19.08
C VAL A 257 2.89 8.96 19.54
N ILE A 258 2.47 9.05 20.79
CA ILE A 258 1.36 8.26 21.33
C ILE A 258 0.31 9.21 21.88
N ASP A 259 -0.77 9.35 21.12
CA ASP A 259 -1.91 10.20 21.44
C ASP A 259 -3.09 9.33 21.90
N GLN A 260 -3.21 9.14 23.21
CA GLN A 260 -4.37 8.44 23.80
C GLN A 260 -5.56 9.38 24.09
N LEU A 261 -5.45 10.66 23.73
CA LEU A 261 -6.49 11.67 23.87
C LEU A 261 -7.04 12.10 22.50
N TYR A 262 -6.89 11.24 21.48
CA TYR A 262 -7.22 11.59 20.11
C TYR A 262 -8.72 11.92 19.98
N CYS A 263 -9.02 13.21 19.83
CA CYS A 263 -10.38 13.74 19.82
C CYS A 263 -10.58 14.72 18.65
N PRO A 264 -10.82 14.20 17.43
CA PRO A 264 -11.01 15.06 16.28
C PRO A 264 -12.28 15.92 16.47
N TYR A 265 -12.15 17.22 16.24
CA TYR A 265 -13.23 18.22 16.30
C TYR A 265 -13.90 18.36 17.68
N ASN A 266 -13.22 17.97 18.77
CA ASN A 266 -13.75 18.03 20.13
C ASN A 266 -15.08 17.26 20.33
N LYS A 267 -15.36 16.25 19.51
CA LYS A 267 -16.56 15.39 19.57
C LYS A 267 -16.27 14.05 20.23
N CYS A 268 -15.73 14.07 21.44
CA CYS A 268 -15.44 12.88 22.23
C CYS A 268 -15.99 13.04 23.65
N ASN A 269 -16.32 11.92 24.30
CA ASN A 269 -16.53 11.93 25.74
C ASN A 269 -15.17 11.89 26.42
N ILE A 270 -14.72 13.03 26.93
CA ILE A 270 -13.50 13.12 27.76
C ILE A 270 -13.84 12.60 29.16
N LYS A 271 -14.20 11.32 29.26
CA LYS A 271 -14.21 10.60 30.53
C LYS A 271 -12.98 9.70 30.50
N PRO A 272 -11.81 10.20 30.92
CA PRO A 272 -10.65 9.34 31.07
C PRO A 272 -11.07 8.22 32.03
N LYS A 273 -11.16 6.98 31.54
CA LYS A 273 -11.20 5.86 32.46
C LYS A 273 -9.85 5.86 33.17
N ASP A 274 -9.84 5.51 34.45
CA ASP A 274 -8.63 5.17 35.23
C ASP A 274 -7.85 3.96 34.63
N SER A 275 -8.20 3.54 33.42
CA SER A 275 -7.74 2.38 32.69
C SER A 275 -7.47 2.75 31.23
N MET A 276 -6.58 3.73 31.02
CA MET A 276 -6.04 3.98 29.69
C MET A 276 -5.31 2.72 29.17
N PRO A 277 -5.32 2.46 27.85
CA PRO A 277 -4.76 1.23 27.31
C PRO A 277 -3.27 1.09 27.66
N ASN A 278 -2.88 -0.11 28.09
CA ASN A 278 -1.49 -0.44 28.39
C ASN A 278 -0.77 -0.72 27.08
N ILE A 279 -0.09 0.28 26.54
CA ILE A 279 0.69 0.16 25.31
C ILE A 279 2.13 -0.14 25.71
N GLU A 280 2.56 -1.38 25.48
CA GLU A 280 3.96 -1.80 25.62
C GLU A 280 4.70 -1.58 24.30
N ILE A 281 5.78 -0.79 24.36
CA ILE A 281 6.61 -0.47 23.20
C ILE A 281 8.04 -0.90 23.46
N GLY A 282 8.59 -1.68 22.53
CA GLY A 282 10.01 -1.93 22.42
C GLY A 282 10.62 -1.04 21.34
N ASN A 283 11.59 -0.19 21.69
CA ASN A 283 12.43 0.48 20.70
C ASN A 283 13.78 -0.20 20.62
N ARG A 284 14.34 -0.37 19.42
CA ARG A 284 15.71 -0.85 19.17
C ARG A 284 16.35 -0.02 18.07
N ASN A 285 17.52 0.57 18.34
CA ASN A 285 18.34 1.25 17.34
C ASN A 285 17.60 2.32 16.51
N LEU A 286 17.45 3.52 17.08
CA LEU A 286 16.86 4.67 16.39
C LEU A 286 17.93 5.71 16.06
N VAL A 287 17.94 6.20 14.82
CA VAL A 287 18.90 7.23 14.36
C VAL A 287 18.13 8.43 13.83
N TYR A 288 18.22 9.57 14.50
CA TYR A 288 17.61 10.83 14.13
C TYR A 288 18.64 11.85 13.60
N ASN A 289 18.44 12.30 12.36
CA ASN A 289 19.30 13.25 11.64
C ASN A 289 18.51 14.53 11.29
N GLY A 290 18.43 15.50 12.20
CA GLY A 290 17.70 16.77 12.01
C GLY A 290 18.54 18.02 12.31
N VAL A 291 18.29 19.12 11.59
CA VAL A 291 19.20 20.30 11.56
C VAL A 291 18.77 21.44 12.51
N ASN A 292 17.51 21.48 13.00
CA ASN A 292 16.97 22.67 13.71
C ASN A 292 15.94 22.38 14.82
N VAL A 293 16.19 21.44 15.73
CA VAL A 293 15.31 21.29 16.91
C VAL A 293 16.16 21.17 18.17
N LYS A 294 15.90 22.06 19.15
CA LYS A 294 16.26 21.81 20.55
C LYS A 294 15.53 20.55 20.97
N VAL A 295 16.22 19.42 21.04
CA VAL A 295 15.63 18.16 21.54
C VAL A 295 15.53 18.28 23.07
N GLU A 296 14.57 19.05 23.56
CA GLU A 296 14.14 19.02 24.95
C GLU A 296 12.97 18.03 25.06
N GLY A 297 13.29 16.75 25.29
CA GLY A 297 12.32 15.69 25.56
C GLY A 297 12.69 14.32 24.97
N PRO A 298 12.06 13.24 25.44
CA PRO A 298 12.28 11.90 24.89
C PRO A 298 11.74 11.81 23.45
N GLU A 299 12.49 11.18 22.53
CA GLU A 299 12.08 10.96 21.12
C GLU A 299 10.77 10.14 21.01
N THR A 300 10.39 9.43 22.06
CA THR A 300 9.04 8.93 22.31
C THR A 300 8.30 9.85 23.28
N THR A 301 7.29 10.57 22.79
CA THR A 301 6.38 11.33 23.65
C THR A 301 5.05 10.61 23.79
N SER A 302 4.67 10.32 25.04
CA SER A 302 3.32 9.92 25.40
C SER A 302 2.65 11.08 26.12
N LEU A 303 1.40 11.39 25.77
CA LEU A 303 0.58 12.34 26.51
C LEU A 303 0.01 11.74 27.81
N CYS A 304 0.32 10.47 28.12
CA CYS A 304 -0.31 9.70 29.19
C CYS A 304 0.73 8.90 30.00
N SER A 305 0.60 8.91 31.33
CA SER A 305 1.57 8.37 32.30
C SER A 305 1.60 6.85 32.41
N ASN A 306 0.57 6.17 31.91
CA ASN A 306 0.40 4.72 31.90
C ASN A 306 1.11 4.03 30.72
N VAL A 307 1.66 4.80 29.76
CA VAL A 307 2.48 4.26 28.67
C VAL A 307 3.91 4.14 29.18
N LYS A 308 4.43 2.91 29.19
CA LYS A 308 5.81 2.61 29.61
C LYS A 308 6.64 2.23 28.39
N PRO A 309 7.33 3.19 27.74
CA PRO A 309 8.26 2.84 26.69
C PRO A 309 9.39 2.01 27.30
N THR A 310 9.68 0.86 26.72
CA THR A 310 10.85 0.08 27.07
C THR A 310 11.89 0.28 25.97
N LEU A 311 12.88 1.10 26.26
CA LEU A 311 13.96 1.41 25.33
C LEU A 311 15.05 0.35 25.44
N PHE A 312 15.37 -0.30 24.32
CA PHE A 312 16.50 -1.22 24.20
C PHE A 312 17.43 -0.74 23.07
N GLY A 313 18.73 -1.02 23.15
CA GLY A 313 19.67 -0.65 22.08
C GLY A 313 20.06 0.84 22.07
N LYS A 314 20.71 1.28 20.97
CA LYS A 314 21.37 2.61 20.88
C LYS A 314 20.47 3.62 20.20
N GLN A 315 20.14 4.71 20.87
CA GLN A 315 19.47 5.88 20.27
C GLN A 315 20.49 6.97 19.96
N ILE A 316 20.38 7.58 18.77
CA ILE A 316 21.29 8.64 18.33
C ILE A 316 20.46 9.80 17.79
N PRO A 317 20.50 11.00 18.41
CA PRO A 317 21.20 11.33 19.65
C PRO A 317 20.58 10.64 20.89
N ALA A 318 21.31 10.58 22.00
CA ALA A 318 20.78 9.96 23.22
C ALA A 318 19.61 10.78 23.81
N THR A 319 18.60 10.11 24.40
CA THR A 319 17.52 10.78 25.14
C THR A 319 18.07 11.61 26.29
N CYS A 320 17.63 12.86 26.45
CA CYS A 320 17.76 13.54 27.73
C CYS A 320 16.92 12.79 28.77
N VAL A 321 17.57 12.28 29.81
CA VAL A 321 16.94 11.60 30.95
C VAL A 321 16.37 12.64 31.90
#